data_AF-A0A943DLC2-F1
#
_entry.id   AF-A0A943DLC2-F1
#
_cell.length_a   1.000
_cell.length_b   1.000
_cell.length_c   1.000
_cell.angle_alpha   90.00
_cell.angle_beta   90.00
_cell.angle_gamma   90.00
#
_symmetry.space_group_name_H-M   'P 1'
#
loop_
_entity.id
_entity.type
_entity.pdbx_description
1 polymer ?
#
loop_
_entity_poly.entity_id
_entity_poly.type
_entity_poly.pdbx_seq_one_letter_code
_entity_poly.pdbx_strand_id
1 'polypeptide(L)'
;VWLASGVQKRARKSGMSLDYGQELSKANWNEEILFTTFEGSFYVKEVVFFHNESSTLILTDLIENIETENVSIFEKLLFKIGDNHYPNGKTPRDLRMTFLFSKKQALKSYRIVKKWEPKNIIISHGPCIVGQAKEMLNQAFSWLEK
;
A
#
# COMPACT_ATOMS: atom_id res chain seq x y z
N VAL A 1 -15.93 1.21 14.02
CA VAL A 1 -15.49 0.94 12.62
C VAL A 1 -15.16 2.27 11.97
N TRP A 2 -13.99 2.37 11.35
CA TRP A 2 -13.53 3.57 10.64
C TRP A 2 -13.59 3.31 9.13
N LEU A 3 -14.11 4.26 8.38
CA LEU A 3 -14.36 4.14 6.95
C LEU A 3 -13.42 5.06 6.18
N ALA A 4 -12.61 4.48 5.28
CA ALA A 4 -11.81 5.28 4.36
C ALA A 4 -12.69 6.20 3.51
N SER A 5 -12.11 7.31 3.06
CA SER A 5 -12.83 8.29 2.25
C SER A 5 -13.45 7.63 1.01
N GLY A 6 -14.73 7.90 0.76
CA GLY A 6 -15.45 7.37 -0.40
C GLY A 6 -16.03 5.96 -0.25
N VAL A 7 -15.73 5.21 0.83
CA VAL A 7 -16.29 3.87 1.06
C VAL A 7 -17.83 3.91 1.14
N GLN A 8 -18.41 4.84 1.91
CA GLN A 8 -19.86 5.01 1.97
C GLN A 8 -20.48 5.31 0.60
N LYS A 9 -19.84 6.19 -0.19
CA LYS A 9 -20.29 6.54 -1.54
C LYS A 9 -20.22 5.33 -2.49
N ARG A 10 -19.17 4.51 -2.38
CA ARG A 10 -19.00 3.29 -3.17
C ARG A 10 -20.06 2.25 -2.80
N ALA A 11 -20.29 2.02 -1.51
CA ALA A 11 -21.35 1.11 -1.04
C ALA A 11 -22.72 1.48 -1.62
N ARG A 12 -23.10 2.77 -1.53
CA ARG A 12 -24.37 3.27 -2.09
C ARG A 12 -24.49 3.05 -3.60
N LYS A 13 -23.40 3.29 -4.35
CA LYS A 13 -23.36 3.00 -5.80
C LYS A 13 -23.53 1.51 -6.12
N SER A 14 -23.14 0.64 -5.21
CA SER A 14 -23.32 -0.82 -5.32
C SER A 14 -24.64 -1.31 -4.72
N GLY A 15 -25.59 -0.42 -4.40
CA GLY A 15 -26.89 -0.77 -3.84
C GLY A 15 -26.88 -1.14 -2.35
N MET A 16 -25.77 -0.88 -1.64
CA MET A 16 -25.62 -1.16 -0.21
C MET A 16 -25.66 0.15 0.61
N SER A 17 -26.37 0.15 1.74
CA SER A 17 -26.19 1.18 2.76
C SER A 17 -25.23 0.68 3.83
N LEU A 18 -24.32 1.55 4.26
CA LEU A 18 -23.51 1.34 5.47
C LEU A 18 -24.08 2.26 6.55
N ASP A 19 -24.98 1.74 7.35
CA ASP A 19 -25.67 2.49 8.41
C ASP A 19 -24.81 2.64 9.69
N TYR A 20 -23.57 2.16 9.63
CA TYR A 20 -22.61 2.21 10.72
C TYR A 20 -21.22 2.66 10.21
N GLY A 21 -20.38 3.06 11.16
CA GLY A 21 -19.00 3.50 10.89
C GLY A 21 -18.86 5.01 10.75
N GLN A 22 -17.68 5.50 11.11
CA GLN A 22 -17.33 6.92 11.07
C GLN A 22 -16.24 7.15 10.04
N GLU A 23 -16.19 8.34 9.44
CA GLU A 23 -15.10 8.69 8.52
C GLU A 23 -13.75 8.59 9.24
N LEU A 24 -12.78 7.94 8.59
CA LEU A 24 -11.44 7.74 9.13
C LEU A 24 -10.74 9.05 9.50
N SER A 25 -11.06 10.16 8.80
CA SER A 25 -10.58 11.50 9.12
C SER A 25 -10.96 11.98 10.53
N LYS A 26 -11.96 11.37 11.16
CA LYS A 26 -12.44 11.68 12.52
C LYS A 26 -11.89 10.71 13.58
N ALA A 27 -10.94 9.84 13.20
CA ALA A 27 -10.29 8.94 14.13
C ALA A 27 -9.61 9.72 15.27
N ASN A 28 -9.90 9.33 16.50
CA ASN A 28 -9.37 9.95 17.72
C ASN A 28 -8.01 9.40 18.17
N TRP A 29 -7.44 8.48 17.40
CA TRP A 29 -6.15 7.82 17.66
C TRP A 29 -5.08 8.23 16.64
N ASN A 30 -5.34 9.27 15.85
CA ASN A 30 -4.47 9.74 14.77
C ASN A 30 -3.10 10.27 15.23
N GLU A 31 -2.89 10.44 16.54
CA GLU A 31 -1.57 10.71 17.13
C GLU A 31 -0.74 9.44 17.37
N GLU A 32 -1.37 8.27 17.52
CA GLU A 32 -0.71 6.97 17.72
C GLU A 32 -0.47 6.26 16.38
N ILE A 33 -1.48 6.28 15.51
CA ILE A 33 -1.43 5.69 14.18
C ILE A 33 -1.72 6.78 13.16
N LEU A 34 -0.67 7.20 12.46
CA LEU A 34 -0.78 8.10 11.33
C LEU A 34 -1.40 7.33 10.15
N PHE A 35 -2.08 8.04 9.26
CA PHE A 35 -2.52 7.47 7.99
C PHE A 35 -2.49 8.50 6.89
N THR A 36 -2.39 8.01 5.64
CA THR A 36 -2.60 8.83 4.46
C THR A 36 -3.19 7.98 3.34
N THR A 37 -3.95 8.59 2.44
CA THR A 37 -4.35 7.91 1.22
C THR A 37 -3.19 7.97 0.23
N PHE A 38 -2.83 6.82 -0.34
CA PHE A 38 -1.87 6.76 -1.43
C PHE A 38 -2.57 7.11 -2.74
N GLU A 39 -2.35 8.34 -3.21
CA GLU A 39 -3.13 8.93 -4.30
C GLU A 39 -2.48 8.70 -5.66
N GLY A 40 -3.26 8.97 -6.71
CA GLY A 40 -2.78 9.02 -8.09
C GLY A 40 -3.05 7.76 -8.91
N SER A 41 -3.52 6.67 -8.29
CA SER A 41 -4.07 5.56 -9.06
C SER A 41 -5.51 5.88 -9.47
N PHE A 42 -5.85 5.62 -10.74
CA PHE A 42 -7.23 5.72 -11.20
C PHE A 42 -8.08 4.50 -10.81
N TYR A 43 -7.45 3.44 -10.31
CA TYR A 43 -8.10 2.15 -10.02
C TYR A 43 -8.11 1.82 -8.52
N VAL A 44 -6.96 1.92 -7.86
CA VAL A 44 -6.78 1.61 -6.44
C VAL A 44 -6.72 2.89 -5.62
N LYS A 45 -7.35 2.88 -4.45
CA LYS A 45 -7.17 3.90 -3.42
C LYS A 45 -6.88 3.21 -2.10
N GLU A 46 -5.60 3.06 -1.81
CA GLU A 46 -5.14 2.43 -0.58
C GLU A 46 -4.95 3.50 0.50
N VAL A 47 -5.44 3.24 1.70
CA VAL A 47 -5.05 4.00 2.89
C VAL A 47 -3.91 3.25 3.55
N VAL A 48 -2.79 3.94 3.70
CA VAL A 48 -1.59 3.40 4.35
C VAL A 48 -1.52 3.90 5.78
N PHE A 49 -1.09 3.05 6.70
CA PHE A 49 -1.03 3.36 8.13
C PHE A 49 0.39 3.31 8.65
N PHE A 50 0.70 4.11 9.66
CA PHE A 50 1.99 4.09 10.33
C PHE A 50 1.79 4.16 11.83
N HIS A 51 2.24 3.13 12.54
CA HIS A 51 2.18 3.08 14.00
C HIS A 51 3.46 3.68 14.60
N ASN A 52 3.32 4.81 15.30
CA ASN A 52 4.43 5.63 15.77
C ASN A 52 5.38 4.89 16.71
N GLU A 53 4.86 4.27 17.77
CA GLU A 53 5.68 3.64 18.83
C GLU A 53 6.60 2.55 18.27
N SER A 54 6.07 1.70 17.40
CA SER A 54 6.84 0.60 16.78
C SER A 54 7.62 1.01 15.52
N SER A 55 7.42 2.25 15.03
CA SER A 55 7.91 2.71 13.73
C SER A 55 7.57 1.74 12.57
N THR A 56 6.32 1.26 12.54
CA THR A 56 5.87 0.23 11.59
C THR A 56 4.91 0.82 10.58
N LEU A 57 5.28 0.71 9.31
CA LEU A 57 4.39 1.02 8.17
C LEU A 57 3.53 -0.21 7.86
N ILE A 58 2.26 0.01 7.55
CA ILE A 58 1.32 -1.03 7.15
C ILE A 58 0.78 -0.68 5.76
N LEU A 59 1.02 -1.59 4.82
CA LEU A 59 0.61 -1.49 3.42
C LEU A 59 -0.14 -2.76 3.02
N THR A 60 -0.89 -2.68 1.94
CA THR A 60 -1.56 -3.82 1.32
C THR A 60 -0.98 -4.06 -0.07
N ASP A 61 -1.74 -3.76 -1.13
CA ASP A 61 -1.39 -4.08 -2.51
C ASP A 61 -0.27 -3.19 -3.09
N LEU A 62 0.06 -2.06 -2.45
CA LEU A 62 1.16 -1.18 -2.90
C LEU A 62 2.54 -1.84 -2.87
N ILE A 63 2.73 -2.89 -2.05
CA ILE A 63 3.90 -3.78 -2.06
C ILE A 63 3.42 -5.21 -1.95
N GLU A 64 3.74 -6.00 -2.96
CA GLU A 64 3.54 -7.45 -2.94
C GLU A 64 4.88 -8.17 -2.99
N ASN A 65 5.06 -9.16 -2.11
CA ASN A 65 6.30 -9.92 -1.95
C ASN A 65 6.01 -11.42 -1.92
N ILE A 66 5.38 -11.90 -3.00
CA ILE A 66 4.79 -13.23 -3.11
C ILE A 66 5.85 -14.33 -3.04
N GLU A 67 5.71 -15.23 -2.07
CA GLU A 67 6.45 -16.49 -1.99
C GLU A 67 5.88 -17.47 -3.02
N THR A 68 6.75 -17.97 -3.88
CA THR A 68 6.32 -18.79 -5.01
C THR A 68 6.72 -20.24 -4.88
N GLU A 69 7.30 -20.67 -3.76
CA GLU A 69 7.86 -22.01 -3.59
C GLU A 69 6.88 -23.12 -4.02
N ASN A 70 5.60 -22.94 -3.67
CA ASN A 70 4.51 -23.90 -3.87
C ASN A 70 3.62 -23.65 -5.10
N VAL A 71 3.99 -22.73 -6.01
CA VAL A 71 3.22 -22.48 -7.24
C VAL A 71 3.92 -23.05 -8.48
N SER A 72 3.18 -23.17 -9.59
CA SER A 72 3.71 -23.69 -10.84
C SER A 72 4.86 -22.84 -11.40
N ILE A 73 5.67 -23.41 -12.28
CA ILE A 73 6.76 -22.67 -12.97
C ILE A 73 6.19 -21.48 -13.76
N PHE A 74 5.01 -21.64 -14.34
CA PHE A 74 4.33 -20.58 -15.05
C PHE A 74 3.94 -19.42 -14.13
N GLU A 75 3.32 -19.70 -12.97
CA GLU A 75 2.98 -18.68 -11.97
C GLU A 75 4.23 -18.00 -11.37
N LYS A 76 5.28 -18.78 -11.07
CA LYS A 76 6.60 -18.25 -10.67
C LYS A 76 7.10 -17.19 -11.67
N LEU A 77 7.01 -17.52 -12.96
CA LEU A 77 7.41 -16.61 -14.02
C LEU A 77 6.50 -15.37 -14.09
N LEU A 78 5.18 -15.54 -13.92
CA LEU A 78 4.24 -14.43 -13.88
C LEU A 78 4.56 -13.44 -12.76
N PHE A 79 4.77 -13.91 -11.52
CA PHE A 79 5.13 -13.02 -10.40
C PHE A 79 6.50 -12.35 -10.59
N LYS A 80 7.45 -13.05 -11.21
CA LYS A 80 8.75 -12.46 -11.56
C LYS A 80 8.59 -11.35 -12.62
N ILE A 81 7.75 -11.57 -13.63
CA ILE A 81 7.41 -10.55 -14.64
C ILE A 81 6.57 -9.43 -14.01
N GLY A 82 5.78 -9.73 -12.98
CA GLY A 82 4.98 -8.79 -12.19
C GLY A 82 5.81 -7.87 -11.29
N ASP A 83 7.11 -8.12 -11.10
CA ASP A 83 7.97 -7.46 -10.09
C ASP A 83 7.46 -7.63 -8.64
N ASN A 84 6.61 -8.61 -8.36
CA ASN A 84 6.03 -8.87 -7.03
C ASN A 84 6.51 -10.20 -6.40
N HIS A 85 7.58 -10.77 -6.93
CA HIS A 85 8.17 -12.04 -6.46
C HIS A 85 9.16 -11.85 -5.29
N TYR A 86 9.04 -12.66 -4.23
CA TYR A 86 9.95 -12.72 -3.09
C TYR A 86 11.40 -13.11 -3.46
N PRO A 87 12.46 -12.55 -2.84
CA PRO A 87 12.48 -11.56 -1.76
C PRO A 87 12.45 -10.11 -2.23
N ASN A 88 12.30 -9.89 -3.53
CA ASN A 88 12.51 -8.59 -4.16
C ASN A 88 11.20 -7.91 -4.59
N GLY A 89 10.10 -8.24 -3.92
CA GLY A 89 8.77 -7.72 -4.18
C GLY A 89 8.69 -6.19 -4.22
N LYS A 90 7.76 -5.67 -5.01
CA LYS A 90 7.58 -4.24 -5.28
C LYS A 90 6.10 -3.94 -5.45
N THR A 91 5.78 -2.70 -5.80
CA THR A 91 4.49 -2.42 -6.43
C THR A 91 4.39 -3.23 -7.74
N PRO A 92 3.38 -4.12 -7.87
CA PRO A 92 3.19 -4.95 -9.07
C PRO A 92 3.14 -4.11 -10.36
N ARG A 93 3.66 -4.65 -11.47
CA ARG A 93 3.76 -3.90 -12.73
C ARG A 93 2.41 -3.37 -13.21
N ASP A 94 1.39 -4.20 -13.18
CA ASP A 94 0.01 -3.88 -13.51
C ASP A 94 -0.54 -2.79 -12.58
N LEU A 95 -0.28 -2.88 -11.27
CA LEU A 95 -0.66 -1.82 -10.34
C LEU A 95 0.05 -0.49 -10.65
N ARG A 96 1.35 -0.52 -11.00
CA ARG A 96 2.08 0.70 -11.43
C ARG A 96 1.44 1.38 -12.63
N MET A 97 0.88 0.61 -13.58
CA MET A 97 0.19 1.17 -14.75
C MET A 97 -1.01 2.04 -14.35
N THR A 98 -1.64 1.74 -13.21
CA THR A 98 -2.78 2.53 -12.71
C THR A 98 -2.40 3.96 -12.30
N PHE A 99 -1.10 4.25 -12.12
CA PHE A 99 -0.57 5.57 -11.74
C PHE A 99 0.01 6.38 -12.89
N LEU A 100 0.04 5.86 -14.13
CA LEU A 100 0.76 6.46 -15.28
C LEU A 100 0.44 7.95 -15.50
N PHE A 101 -0.83 8.33 -15.43
CA PHE A 101 -1.29 9.70 -15.69
C PHE A 101 -1.24 10.62 -14.45
N SER A 102 -0.85 10.09 -13.29
CA SER A 102 -0.90 10.81 -12.01
C SER A 102 0.26 10.47 -11.09
N LYS A 103 1.41 10.09 -11.67
CA LYS A 103 2.66 9.77 -10.98
C LYS A 103 3.12 10.86 -10.00
N LYS A 104 2.90 12.14 -10.33
CA LYS A 104 3.22 13.27 -9.43
C LYS A 104 2.41 13.23 -8.12
N GLN A 105 1.17 12.75 -8.16
CA GLN A 105 0.33 12.59 -6.96
C GLN A 105 0.85 11.42 -6.12
N ALA A 106 1.14 10.28 -6.77
CA ALA A 106 1.74 9.12 -6.10
C ALA A 106 3.09 9.46 -5.44
N LEU A 107 3.94 10.23 -6.11
CA LEU A 107 5.21 10.69 -5.54
C LEU A 107 5.01 11.58 -4.31
N LYS A 108 3.93 12.38 -4.24
CA LYS A 108 3.61 13.16 -3.04
C LYS A 108 3.22 12.25 -1.87
N SER A 109 2.34 11.27 -2.10
CA SER A 109 1.97 10.28 -1.08
C SER A 109 3.19 9.48 -0.61
N TYR A 110 4.03 9.01 -1.54
CA TYR A 110 5.26 8.31 -1.20
C TYR A 110 6.23 9.16 -0.36
N ARG A 111 6.36 10.47 -0.65
CA ARG A 111 7.17 11.38 0.17
C ARG A 111 6.63 11.54 1.59
N ILE A 112 5.32 11.49 1.80
CA ILE A 112 4.73 11.47 3.15
C ILE A 112 5.16 10.19 3.87
N VAL A 113 4.99 9.03 3.21
CA VAL A 113 5.39 7.72 3.76
C VAL A 113 6.89 7.67 4.11
N LYS A 114 7.77 8.17 3.23
CA LYS A 114 9.22 8.24 3.52
C LYS A 114 9.55 9.10 4.74
N LYS A 115 8.81 10.20 4.95
CA LYS A 115 9.04 11.12 6.08
C LYS A 115 8.68 10.52 7.44
N TRP A 116 7.87 9.46 7.47
CA TRP A 116 7.59 8.73 8.71
C TRP A 116 8.77 7.87 9.16
N GLU A 117 9.80 7.71 8.32
CA GLU A 117 11.02 6.95 8.62
C GLU A 117 10.75 5.57 9.25
N PRO A 118 9.94 4.72 8.60
CA PRO A 118 9.61 3.41 9.16
C PRO A 118 10.86 2.54 9.31
N LYS A 119 10.83 1.70 10.35
CA LYS A 119 11.82 0.63 10.59
C LYS A 119 11.30 -0.71 10.11
N ASN A 120 9.99 -0.93 10.20
CA ASN A 120 9.33 -2.17 9.80
C ASN A 120 8.23 -1.91 8.77
N ILE A 121 7.90 -2.91 7.97
CA ILE A 121 6.77 -2.90 7.05
C ILE A 121 5.97 -4.19 7.21
N ILE A 122 4.68 -4.06 7.49
CA ILE A 122 3.71 -5.13 7.40
C ILE A 122 3.00 -5.02 6.05
N ILE A 123 2.89 -6.14 5.34
CA ILE A 123 2.22 -6.26 4.05
C ILE A 123 1.21 -7.41 4.10
N SER A 124 0.17 -7.34 3.26
CA SER A 124 -0.81 -8.44 3.13
C SER A 124 -0.26 -9.66 2.38
N HIS A 125 0.76 -9.44 1.55
CA HIS A 125 1.15 -10.39 0.50
C HIS A 125 2.63 -10.78 0.65
N GLY A 126 2.87 -11.84 1.40
CA GLY A 126 4.21 -12.38 1.66
C GLY A 126 4.84 -11.92 2.98
N PRO A 127 6.14 -12.19 3.19
CA PRO A 127 6.81 -11.93 4.46
C PRO A 127 6.89 -10.43 4.79
N CYS A 128 6.62 -10.12 6.06
CA CYS A 128 6.82 -8.78 6.62
C CYS A 128 8.32 -8.43 6.65
N ILE A 129 8.62 -7.13 6.55
CA ILE A 129 9.98 -6.60 6.53
C ILE A 129 10.29 -6.00 7.91
N VAL A 130 11.27 -6.56 8.61
CA VAL A 130 11.67 -6.10 9.95
C VAL A 130 13.08 -5.50 9.88
N GLY A 131 13.22 -4.25 10.31
CA GLY A 131 14.50 -3.53 10.37
C GLY A 131 15.07 -3.02 9.04
N GLN A 132 14.47 -3.34 7.89
CA GLN A 132 14.97 -3.00 6.54
C GLN A 132 13.95 -2.19 5.71
N ALA A 133 13.06 -1.47 6.38
CA ALA A 133 11.98 -0.76 5.71
C ALA A 133 12.47 0.32 4.72
N LYS A 134 13.59 1.00 5.02
CA LYS A 134 14.13 2.06 4.15
C LYS A 134 14.61 1.50 2.81
N GLU A 135 15.37 0.41 2.84
CA GLU A 135 15.87 -0.30 1.67
C GLU A 135 14.69 -0.83 0.84
N MET A 136 13.74 -1.48 1.52
CA MET A 136 12.54 -2.02 0.88
C MET A 136 11.71 -0.94 0.20
N LEU A 137 11.45 0.19 0.86
CA LEU A 137 10.69 1.31 0.28
C LEU A 137 11.38 1.87 -0.97
N ASN A 138 12.69 2.11 -0.90
CA ASN A 138 13.44 2.63 -2.05
C ASN A 138 13.41 1.64 -3.22
N GLN A 139 13.50 0.34 -2.96
CA GLN A 139 13.39 -0.68 -3.99
C GLN A 139 11.98 -0.75 -4.59
N ALA A 140 10.96 -0.91 -3.74
CA ALA A 140 9.57 -1.15 -4.13
C ALA A 140 8.97 0.04 -4.90
N PHE A 141 9.32 1.26 -4.49
CA PHE A 141 8.84 2.51 -5.09
C PHE A 141 9.85 3.22 -6.00
N SER A 142 10.97 2.57 -6.34
CA SER A 142 12.00 3.14 -7.25
C SER A 142 11.42 3.65 -8.59
N TRP A 143 10.30 3.08 -9.04
CA TRP A 143 9.61 3.49 -10.25
C TRP A 143 8.99 4.90 -10.16
N LEU A 144 8.76 5.44 -8.95
CA LEU A 144 8.24 6.79 -8.72
C LEU A 144 9.30 7.89 -8.85
N GLU A 145 10.57 7.56 -8.62
CA GLU A 145 11.68 8.51 -8.59
C GLU A 145 12.48 8.57 -9.90
N LYS A 146 12.15 7.69 -10.87
CA LYS A 146 12.64 7.73 -12.27
C LYS A 146 11.85 8.71 -13.11
#